data_AF-A0A817EXP9-F1
#
_entry.id   AF-A0A817EXP9-F1
#
_cell.length_a   1.000
_cell.length_b   1.000
_cell.length_c   1.000
_cell.angle_alpha   90.00
_cell.angle_beta   90.00
_cell.angle_gamma   90.00
#
_symmetry.space_group_name_H-M   'P 1'
#
loop_
_entity.id
_entity.type
_entity.pdbx_description
1 polymer ?
#
loop_
_entity_poly.entity_id
_entity_poly.type
_entity_poly.pdbx_seq_one_letter_code
_entity_poly.pdbx_strand_id
1 'polypeptide(L)'
;MDPSSDNSKLSFISRHYLILKTHYFLFFSAFGVIFPILNLTLRSHGLSNTEISVSNTILKFFIFLTNPLMGFIADRSRRCLLTFNSLLVIYSIAFTILFLLPHIQSHHIQADLHYLKQSEHVLDFCASQEVVTKCSSRSECGCSYQAYCQRQDLLFNFTFTMNSYNVQKRLKDALNSQCGIEYRVPILLENKSDFPNLSMMKCQITCSIPFFCHGIRYQKQIIYVVLYAVLYIIGYSLLAAANAMGASIGFASLPRADLFGKQRVWGTIGFGIIAFTTSRIYELFRSEYVYVIMFNFITFLTIIATSFVPIHKHEKKTNEKKSKLNLSTLILLSKNIDVMIFLSITFLWGMCYGCLHPYMALYVDEIAPCQSRSIIGYMFFIASVSEVIAFYSSKRVIKFLGPNLSSIMIFLAFAVRFGGYYFIPEPYYFIPLETTHFFCFGILYVLIAQKADLIAPSGLSSTLQGIAHGIIHGLGNI
;
A
#
# COMPACT_ATOMS: atom_id res chain seq x y z
N MET A 1 20.76 38.95 34.78
CA MET A 1 20.34 37.82 33.92
C MET A 1 19.23 37.11 34.66
N ASP A 2 18.00 37.20 34.16
CA ASP A 2 16.80 36.82 34.91
C ASP A 2 16.49 35.31 34.67
N PRO A 3 16.63 34.44 35.68
CA PRO A 3 16.49 32.98 35.53
C PRO A 3 15.05 32.54 35.18
N SER A 4 14.06 33.43 35.35
CA SER A 4 12.66 33.23 34.94
C SER A 4 12.48 33.25 33.39
N SER A 5 13.33 33.99 32.67
CA SER A 5 13.26 34.11 31.21
C SER A 5 13.82 32.88 30.47
N ASP A 6 14.79 32.18 31.07
CA ASP A 6 15.35 30.95 30.50
C ASP A 6 14.45 29.74 30.75
N ASN A 7 13.83 29.64 31.93
CA ASN A 7 12.88 28.55 32.23
C ASN A 7 11.61 28.61 31.36
N SER A 8 11.11 29.81 31.05
CA SER A 8 9.95 29.99 30.16
C SER A 8 10.29 29.69 28.70
N LYS A 9 11.48 30.07 28.21
CA LYS A 9 11.97 29.69 26.88
C LYS A 9 12.16 28.18 26.76
N LEU A 10 12.74 27.52 27.78
CA LEU A 10 12.94 26.07 27.79
C LEU A 10 11.60 25.31 27.79
N SER A 11 10.62 25.76 28.59
CA SER A 11 9.28 25.14 28.62
C SER A 11 8.52 25.36 27.30
N PHE A 12 8.63 26.55 26.71
CA PHE A 12 8.03 26.87 25.42
C PHE A 12 8.59 26.00 24.29
N ILE A 13 9.92 25.86 24.21
CA ILE A 13 10.63 25.01 23.25
C ILE A 13 10.22 23.53 23.44
N SER A 14 10.08 23.07 24.69
CA SER A 14 9.62 21.69 24.98
C SER A 14 8.20 21.43 24.46
N ARG A 15 7.29 22.41 24.63
CA ARG A 15 5.90 22.33 24.16
C ARG A 15 5.81 22.31 22.63
N HIS A 16 6.67 23.07 21.95
CA HIS A 16 6.73 23.09 20.48
C HIS A 16 7.12 21.73 19.91
N TYR A 17 8.17 21.12 20.46
CA TYR A 17 8.57 19.78 20.04
C TYR A 17 7.49 18.76 20.33
N LEU A 18 6.78 18.87 21.46
CA LEU A 18 5.66 17.97 21.75
C LEU A 18 4.55 18.07 20.71
N ILE A 19 4.14 19.28 20.33
CA ILE A 19 3.10 19.49 19.30
C ILE A 19 3.53 18.87 17.97
N LEU A 20 4.79 19.06 17.56
CA LEU A 20 5.31 18.50 16.31
C LEU A 20 5.40 16.96 16.34
N LYS A 21 5.78 16.36 17.48
CA LYS A 21 5.72 14.90 17.67
C LYS A 21 4.30 14.38 17.54
N THR A 22 3.34 15.04 18.18
CA THR A 22 1.92 14.67 18.11
C THR A 22 1.39 14.76 16.69
N HIS A 23 1.74 15.83 15.95
CA HIS A 23 1.39 15.96 14.54
C HIS A 23 1.93 14.78 13.71
N TYR A 24 3.22 14.46 13.80
CA TYR A 24 3.79 13.34 13.05
C TYR A 24 3.18 12.00 13.46
N PHE A 25 3.03 11.77 14.76
CA PHE A 25 2.41 10.56 15.28
C PHE A 25 1.00 10.37 14.70
N LEU A 26 0.14 11.40 14.76
CA LEU A 26 -1.25 11.32 14.30
C LEU A 26 -1.35 11.22 12.77
N PHE A 27 -0.59 12.03 12.02
CA PHE A 27 -0.62 11.98 10.55
C PHE A 27 -0.22 10.60 10.02
N PHE A 28 0.88 10.05 10.53
CA PHE A 28 1.33 8.71 10.12
C PHE A 28 0.49 7.59 10.73
N SER A 29 -0.18 7.82 11.86
CA SER A 29 -1.21 6.92 12.38
C SER A 29 -2.37 6.79 11.40
N ALA A 30 -2.91 7.91 10.89
CA ALA A 30 -3.96 7.88 9.86
C ALA A 30 -3.46 7.17 8.59
N PHE A 31 -2.21 7.43 8.19
CA PHE A 31 -1.60 6.71 7.08
C PHE A 31 -1.52 5.19 7.32
N GLY A 32 -1.16 4.77 8.53
CA GLY A 32 -1.08 3.37 8.96
C GLY A 32 -2.42 2.63 8.99
N VAL A 33 -3.54 3.34 9.12
CA VAL A 33 -4.89 2.74 9.04
C VAL A 33 -5.19 2.26 7.62
N ILE A 34 -4.97 3.11 6.62
CA ILE A 34 -5.44 2.86 5.24
C ILE A 34 -4.39 2.24 4.35
N PHE A 35 -3.13 2.71 4.41
CA PHE A 35 -2.11 2.32 3.45
C PHE A 35 -1.88 0.80 3.33
N PRO A 36 -1.82 0.03 4.43
CA PRO A 36 -1.63 -1.42 4.35
C PRO A 36 -2.75 -2.18 3.64
N ILE A 37 -3.98 -1.65 3.64
CA ILE A 37 -5.18 -2.37 3.21
C ILE A 37 -5.81 -1.80 1.96
N LEU A 38 -5.36 -0.66 1.45
CA LEU A 38 -6.09 0.08 0.41
C LEU A 38 -6.25 -0.72 -0.90
N ASN A 39 -5.18 -1.36 -1.39
CA ASN A 39 -5.29 -2.24 -2.56
C ASN A 39 -6.14 -3.48 -2.28
N LEU A 40 -6.10 -3.98 -1.05
CA LEU A 40 -6.90 -5.12 -0.61
C LEU A 40 -8.39 -4.78 -0.55
N THR A 41 -8.73 -3.55 -0.17
CA THR A 41 -10.08 -3.00 -0.21
C THR A 41 -10.57 -2.78 -1.65
N LEU A 42 -9.74 -2.23 -2.53
CA LEU A 42 -10.11 -2.15 -3.96
C LEU A 42 -10.43 -3.53 -4.52
N ARG A 43 -9.60 -4.51 -4.15
CA ARG A 43 -9.85 -5.89 -4.50
C ARG A 43 -11.18 -6.32 -3.92
N SER A 44 -11.41 -6.22 -2.60
CA SER A 44 -12.65 -6.64 -1.92
C SER A 44 -13.95 -6.02 -2.47
N HIS A 45 -13.84 -4.84 -3.10
CA HIS A 45 -14.95 -4.17 -3.78
C HIS A 45 -15.21 -4.66 -5.21
N GLY A 46 -14.41 -5.61 -5.70
CA GLY A 46 -14.60 -6.33 -6.95
C GLY A 46 -13.68 -5.92 -8.09
N LEU A 47 -12.67 -5.07 -7.86
CA LEU A 47 -11.66 -4.73 -8.88
C LEU A 47 -10.72 -5.92 -9.13
N SER A 48 -10.30 -6.10 -10.39
CA SER A 48 -9.34 -7.14 -10.76
C SER A 48 -7.91 -6.74 -10.38
N ASN A 49 -7.00 -7.71 -10.29
CA ASN A 49 -5.59 -7.43 -10.04
C ASN A 49 -4.99 -6.53 -11.15
N THR A 50 -5.46 -6.68 -12.39
CA THR A 50 -5.04 -5.86 -13.53
C THR A 50 -5.51 -4.40 -13.42
N GLU A 51 -6.76 -4.17 -13.01
CA GLU A 51 -7.31 -2.81 -12.83
C GLU A 51 -6.62 -2.08 -11.67
N ILE A 52 -6.34 -2.80 -10.58
CA ILE A 52 -5.57 -2.27 -9.45
C ILE A 52 -4.15 -1.90 -9.89
N SER A 53 -3.50 -2.75 -10.69
CA SER A 53 -2.15 -2.50 -11.21
C SER A 53 -2.11 -1.26 -12.11
N VAL A 54 -3.04 -1.15 -13.07
CA VAL A 54 -3.17 0.03 -13.95
C VAL A 54 -3.42 1.29 -13.12
N SER A 55 -4.30 1.22 -12.13
CA SER A 55 -4.58 2.36 -11.24
C SER A 55 -3.35 2.78 -10.44
N ASN A 56 -2.55 1.83 -9.96
CA ASN A 56 -1.29 2.09 -9.27
C ASN A 56 -0.26 2.77 -10.17
N THR A 57 -0.10 2.32 -11.41
CA THR A 57 0.82 2.93 -12.39
C THR A 57 0.41 4.38 -12.70
N ILE A 58 -0.88 4.62 -12.99
CA ILE A 58 -1.40 5.97 -13.23
C ILE A 58 -1.18 6.85 -12.01
N LEU A 59 -1.46 6.33 -10.80
CA LEU A 59 -1.25 7.03 -9.55
C LEU A 59 0.20 7.53 -9.41
N LYS A 60 1.22 6.74 -9.76
CA LYS A 60 2.62 7.19 -9.65
C LYS A 60 2.92 8.40 -10.54
N PHE A 61 2.35 8.43 -11.74
CA PHE A 61 2.44 9.60 -12.63
C PHE A 61 1.77 10.84 -12.01
N PHE A 62 0.59 10.68 -11.40
CA PHE A 62 -0.09 11.79 -10.72
C PHE A 62 0.68 12.27 -9.49
N ILE A 63 1.26 11.39 -8.67
CA ILE A 63 2.09 11.78 -7.51
C ILE A 63 3.26 12.65 -7.97
N PHE A 64 3.91 12.29 -9.09
CA PHE A 64 5.02 13.05 -9.64
C PHE A 64 4.63 14.50 -9.99
N LEU A 65 3.39 14.73 -10.43
CA LEU A 65 2.87 16.07 -10.78
C LEU A 65 2.26 16.81 -9.58
N THR A 66 1.46 16.13 -8.76
CA THR A 66 0.69 16.72 -7.67
C THR A 66 1.60 17.21 -6.53
N ASN A 67 2.69 16.50 -6.23
CA ASN A 67 3.59 16.87 -5.13
C ASN A 67 4.25 18.26 -5.32
N PRO A 68 4.92 18.56 -6.47
CA PRO A 68 5.44 19.89 -6.73
C PRO A 68 4.35 20.97 -6.77
N LEU A 69 3.20 20.66 -7.37
CA LEU A 69 2.09 21.61 -7.51
C LEU A 69 1.55 22.06 -6.15
N MET A 70 1.29 21.12 -5.24
CA MET A 70 0.78 21.45 -3.90
C MET A 70 1.83 22.18 -3.07
N GLY A 71 3.11 21.84 -3.21
CA GLY A 71 4.21 22.62 -2.62
C GLY A 71 4.22 24.08 -3.10
N PHE A 72 4.09 24.31 -4.40
CA PHE A 72 4.03 25.65 -4.97
C PHE A 72 2.81 26.45 -4.47
N ILE A 73 1.64 25.82 -4.37
CA ILE A 73 0.42 26.45 -3.84
C ILE A 73 0.60 26.83 -2.37
N ALA A 74 1.18 25.94 -1.56
CA ALA A 74 1.45 26.20 -0.14
C ALA A 74 2.40 27.38 0.06
N ASP A 75 3.44 27.48 -0.77
CA ASP A 75 4.41 28.57 -0.72
C ASP A 75 3.80 29.89 -1.18
N ARG A 76 3.04 29.89 -2.29
CA ARG A 76 2.42 31.11 -2.84
C ARG A 76 1.30 31.65 -1.96
N SER A 77 0.51 30.77 -1.35
CA SER A 77 -0.56 31.17 -0.42
C SER A 77 -0.03 31.73 0.90
N ARG A 78 1.24 31.45 1.24
CA ARG A 78 1.87 31.75 2.55
C ARG A 78 1.08 31.19 3.73
N ARG A 79 0.23 30.18 3.49
CA ARG A 79 -0.66 29.55 4.48
C ARG A 79 -0.48 28.03 4.45
N CYS A 80 0.75 27.58 4.65
CA CYS A 80 1.14 26.17 4.53
C CYS A 80 0.26 25.20 5.36
N LEU A 81 -0.05 25.54 6.62
CA LEU A 81 -0.93 24.71 7.46
C LEU A 81 -2.36 24.64 6.93
N LEU A 82 -2.88 25.74 6.38
CA LEU A 82 -4.22 25.76 5.80
C LEU A 82 -4.26 24.87 4.56
N THR A 83 -3.28 25.01 3.66
CA THR A 83 -3.18 24.14 2.47
C THR A 83 -3.05 22.68 2.89
N PHE A 84 -2.20 22.35 3.87
CA PHE A 84 -2.06 21.00 4.39
C PHE A 84 -3.39 20.45 4.95
N ASN A 85 -4.07 21.21 5.82
CA ASN A 85 -5.37 20.79 6.39
C ASN A 85 -6.45 20.65 5.31
N SER A 86 -6.47 21.50 4.29
CA SER A 86 -7.38 21.36 3.15
C SER A 86 -7.12 20.05 2.39
N LEU A 87 -5.85 19.67 2.18
CA LEU A 87 -5.53 18.38 1.58
C LEU A 87 -6.04 17.21 2.43
N LEU A 88 -5.88 17.30 3.76
CA LEU A 88 -6.39 16.28 4.69
C LEU A 88 -7.89 16.09 4.53
N VAL A 89 -8.65 17.19 4.50
CA VAL A 89 -10.11 17.15 4.34
C VAL A 89 -10.49 16.53 2.99
N ILE A 90 -9.86 16.96 1.90
CA ILE A 90 -10.22 16.50 0.55
C ILE A 90 -9.91 15.01 0.36
N TYR A 91 -8.72 14.53 0.77
CA TYR A 91 -8.44 13.09 0.66
C TYR A 91 -9.35 12.28 1.59
N SER A 92 -9.72 12.82 2.76
CA SER A 92 -10.57 12.10 3.71
C SER A 92 -11.96 11.90 3.15
N ILE A 93 -12.50 12.93 2.48
CA ILE A 93 -13.74 12.83 1.72
C ILE A 93 -13.60 11.81 0.59
N ALA A 94 -12.52 11.87 -0.21
CA ALA A 94 -12.31 10.96 -1.33
C ALA A 94 -12.28 9.48 -0.89
N PHE A 95 -11.52 9.15 0.17
CA PHE A 95 -11.51 7.80 0.73
C PHE A 95 -12.84 7.43 1.38
N THR A 96 -13.52 8.36 2.04
CA THR A 96 -14.86 8.07 2.61
C THR A 96 -15.85 7.71 1.53
N ILE A 97 -15.88 8.46 0.42
CA ILE A 97 -16.73 8.13 -0.73
C ILE A 97 -16.32 6.78 -1.31
N LEU A 98 -15.01 6.52 -1.46
CA LEU A 98 -14.50 5.24 -1.98
C LEU A 98 -14.99 4.04 -1.17
N PHE A 99 -14.95 4.12 0.17
CA PHE A 99 -15.42 3.05 1.06
C PHE A 99 -16.95 2.95 1.16
N LEU A 100 -17.69 3.98 0.76
CA LEU A 100 -19.16 3.99 0.73
C LEU A 100 -19.71 3.58 -0.64
N LEU A 101 -18.88 3.46 -1.66
CA LEU A 101 -19.31 3.00 -2.97
C LEU A 101 -19.84 1.56 -2.88
N PRO A 102 -20.90 1.23 -3.65
CA PRO A 102 -21.38 -0.13 -3.69
C PRO A 102 -20.32 -1.06 -4.29
N HIS A 103 -20.28 -2.29 -3.79
CA HIS A 103 -19.45 -3.35 -4.37
C HIS A 103 -19.86 -3.59 -5.83
N ILE A 104 -18.86 -3.84 -6.68
CA ILE A 104 -19.06 -4.22 -8.08
C ILE A 104 -19.74 -5.59 -8.11
N GLN A 105 -20.99 -5.63 -8.58
CA GLN A 105 -21.77 -6.87 -8.57
C GLN A 105 -21.37 -7.77 -9.74
N SER A 106 -21.26 -9.07 -9.46
CA SER A 106 -21.10 -10.09 -10.49
C SER A 106 -22.33 -10.99 -10.54
N HIS A 107 -22.56 -11.64 -11.67
CA HIS A 107 -23.45 -12.78 -11.71
C HIS A 107 -22.95 -13.89 -10.79
N HIS A 108 -23.88 -14.64 -10.18
CA HIS A 108 -23.54 -15.89 -9.52
C HIS A 108 -22.98 -16.88 -10.53
N ILE A 109 -22.03 -17.70 -10.10
CA ILE A 109 -21.45 -18.73 -10.96
C ILE A 109 -22.49 -19.84 -11.14
N GLN A 110 -23.04 -19.92 -12.35
CA GLN A 110 -23.89 -21.03 -12.76
C GLN A 110 -23.03 -22.15 -13.31
N ALA A 111 -23.39 -23.36 -12.94
CA ALA A 111 -22.64 -24.57 -13.23
C ALA A 111 -23.59 -25.67 -13.71
N ASP A 112 -23.11 -26.49 -14.63
CA ASP A 112 -23.81 -27.66 -15.13
C ASP A 112 -23.15 -28.92 -14.59
N LEU A 113 -23.92 -29.72 -13.85
CA LEU A 113 -23.50 -31.00 -13.32
C LEU A 113 -23.75 -32.08 -14.38
N HIS A 114 -22.68 -32.71 -14.86
CA HIS A 114 -22.70 -33.80 -15.82
C HIS A 114 -22.34 -35.12 -15.16
N TYR A 115 -22.95 -36.20 -15.66
CA TYR A 115 -22.60 -37.58 -15.31
C TYR A 115 -21.81 -38.20 -16.46
N LEU A 116 -20.56 -38.61 -16.20
CA LEU A 116 -19.73 -39.35 -17.15
C LEU A 116 -19.91 -40.86 -16.93
N LYS A 117 -19.85 -41.64 -18.02
CA LYS A 117 -19.83 -43.11 -17.94
C LYS A 117 -18.62 -43.52 -17.07
N GLN A 118 -18.82 -44.38 -16.06
CA GLN A 118 -17.88 -44.79 -14.97
C GLN A 118 -18.08 -44.14 -13.58
N SER A 119 -19.26 -43.58 -13.27
CA SER A 119 -19.59 -43.03 -11.93
C SER A 119 -18.80 -41.78 -11.52
N GLU A 120 -18.25 -41.05 -12.49
CA GLU A 120 -17.63 -39.74 -12.25
C GLU A 120 -18.64 -38.62 -12.52
N HIS A 121 -18.84 -37.76 -11.53
CA HIS A 121 -19.61 -36.53 -11.67
C HIS A 121 -18.64 -35.37 -11.95
N VAL A 122 -18.95 -34.55 -12.95
CA VAL A 122 -18.15 -33.36 -13.27
C VAL A 122 -19.02 -32.12 -13.29
N LEU A 123 -18.47 -31.03 -12.76
CA LEU A 123 -19.08 -29.71 -12.76
C LEU A 123 -18.41 -28.86 -13.83
N ASP A 124 -19.17 -28.46 -14.84
CA ASP A 124 -18.73 -27.52 -15.88
C ASP A 124 -19.31 -26.13 -15.56
N PHE A 125 -18.46 -25.11 -15.45
CA PHE A 125 -18.94 -23.75 -15.19
C PHE A 125 -18.06 -22.67 -15.80
N CYS A 126 -18.66 -21.50 -15.94
CA CYS A 126 -18.02 -20.33 -16.51
C CYS A 126 -17.62 -19.35 -15.41
N ALA A 127 -16.32 -19.02 -15.35
CA ALA A 127 -15.84 -18.04 -14.38
C ALA A 127 -14.67 -17.22 -14.92
N SER A 128 -14.29 -16.17 -14.19
CA SER A 128 -13.10 -15.38 -14.54
C SER A 128 -11.82 -16.20 -14.34
N GLN A 129 -10.73 -15.79 -14.99
CA GLN A 129 -9.41 -16.43 -14.85
C GLN A 129 -8.94 -16.48 -13.39
N GLU A 130 -9.40 -15.53 -12.58
CA GLU A 130 -9.01 -15.37 -11.19
C GLU A 130 -9.69 -16.37 -10.23
N VAL A 131 -10.77 -17.05 -10.63
CA VAL A 131 -11.55 -17.93 -9.72
C VAL A 131 -10.75 -19.17 -9.28
N VAL A 132 -9.89 -19.69 -10.14
CA VAL A 132 -9.13 -20.94 -9.89
C VAL A 132 -7.68 -20.68 -9.47
N THR A 133 -7.11 -19.52 -9.84
CA THR A 133 -5.76 -19.14 -9.41
C THR A 133 -5.68 -18.77 -7.93
N LYS A 134 -6.83 -18.54 -7.28
CA LYS A 134 -6.93 -18.06 -5.89
C LYS A 134 -6.86 -19.18 -4.84
N CYS A 135 -6.94 -20.44 -5.28
CA CYS A 135 -6.51 -21.58 -4.48
C CYS A 135 -5.08 -21.93 -4.83
N SER A 136 -4.15 -21.34 -4.08
CA SER A 136 -2.74 -21.71 -4.18
C SER A 136 -2.51 -23.05 -3.48
N SER A 137 -1.45 -23.76 -3.89
CA SER A 137 -1.02 -25.02 -3.26
C SER A 137 -0.65 -24.90 -1.76
N ARG A 138 -0.72 -23.69 -1.17
CA ARG A 138 -0.19 -23.35 0.15
C ARG A 138 -1.27 -23.07 1.21
N SER A 139 -2.58 -23.05 0.88
CA SER A 139 -3.65 -22.96 1.88
C SER A 139 -4.97 -23.61 1.46
N GLU A 140 -5.61 -24.36 2.36
CA GLU A 140 -6.98 -24.88 2.18
C GLU A 140 -8.07 -23.83 2.49
N CYS A 141 -7.72 -22.74 3.16
CA CYS A 141 -8.67 -21.71 3.57
C CYS A 141 -9.12 -20.87 2.38
N GLY A 142 -10.44 -20.73 2.19
CA GLY A 142 -11.02 -20.09 1.00
C GLY A 142 -11.13 -21.00 -0.22
N CYS A 143 -10.71 -22.27 -0.13
CA CYS A 143 -10.82 -23.26 -1.20
C CYS A 143 -12.04 -24.15 -1.13
N SER A 144 -12.88 -23.99 -0.11
CA SER A 144 -14.15 -24.69 -0.01
C SER A 144 -15.25 -23.91 -0.72
N TYR A 145 -15.87 -24.57 -1.68
CA TYR A 145 -17.02 -24.10 -2.44
C TYR A 145 -18.23 -24.94 -2.07
N GLN A 146 -19.42 -24.37 -2.19
CA GLN A 146 -20.68 -25.08 -2.04
C GLN A 146 -21.44 -24.97 -3.35
N ALA A 147 -21.92 -26.10 -3.88
CA ALA A 147 -22.82 -26.12 -5.02
C ALA A 147 -24.24 -26.38 -4.52
N TYR A 148 -25.20 -25.59 -5.00
CA TYR A 148 -26.64 -25.77 -4.77
C TYR A 148 -27.29 -26.09 -6.12
N CYS A 149 -27.64 -27.35 -6.34
CA CYS A 149 -28.24 -27.85 -7.56
C CYS A 149 -29.75 -28.04 -7.36
N GLN A 150 -30.55 -27.54 -8.30
CA GLN A 150 -32.00 -27.66 -8.25
C GLN A 150 -32.54 -28.18 -9.57
N ARG A 151 -33.42 -29.20 -9.50
CA ARG A 151 -34.23 -29.66 -10.64
C ARG A 151 -35.60 -30.07 -10.13
N GLN A 152 -36.63 -29.35 -10.57
CA GLN A 152 -38.01 -29.54 -10.06
C GLN A 152 -38.03 -29.40 -8.52
N ASP A 153 -38.44 -30.44 -7.80
CA ASP A 153 -38.58 -30.45 -6.33
C ASP A 153 -37.35 -31.00 -5.59
N LEU A 154 -36.32 -31.43 -6.32
CA LEU A 154 -35.09 -31.97 -5.72
C LEU A 154 -34.04 -30.87 -5.60
N LEU A 155 -33.62 -30.60 -4.36
CA LEU A 155 -32.52 -29.72 -4.00
C LEU A 155 -31.35 -30.56 -3.50
N PHE A 156 -30.19 -30.45 -4.16
CA PHE A 156 -28.96 -31.09 -3.75
C PHE A 156 -27.92 -30.03 -3.41
N ASN A 157 -27.28 -30.15 -2.26
CA ASN A 157 -26.13 -29.34 -1.92
C ASN A 157 -24.93 -30.22 -1.56
N PHE A 158 -23.75 -29.80 -1.97
CA PHE A 158 -22.51 -30.47 -1.61
C PHE A 158 -21.36 -29.47 -1.57
N THR A 159 -20.35 -29.81 -0.79
CA THR A 159 -19.10 -29.04 -0.71
C THR A 159 -18.06 -29.69 -1.61
N PHE A 160 -17.24 -28.86 -2.25
CA PHE A 160 -16.13 -29.33 -3.05
C PHE A 160 -14.99 -28.31 -2.99
N THR A 161 -13.79 -28.77 -3.32
CA THR A 161 -12.60 -27.91 -3.35
C THR A 161 -12.14 -27.69 -4.77
N MET A 162 -11.75 -26.48 -5.12
CA MET A 162 -11.06 -26.20 -6.39
C MET A 162 -9.59 -25.91 -6.10
N ASN A 163 -8.68 -26.55 -6.81
CA ASN A 163 -7.25 -26.26 -6.80
C ASN A 163 -6.66 -26.47 -8.21
N SER A 164 -5.42 -26.02 -8.42
CA SER A 164 -4.76 -26.14 -9.72
C SER A 164 -4.56 -27.58 -10.22
N TYR A 165 -4.67 -28.58 -9.34
CA TYR A 165 -4.52 -30.00 -9.67
C TYR A 165 -5.84 -30.68 -10.06
N ASN A 166 -6.95 -30.23 -9.50
CA ASN A 166 -8.26 -30.85 -9.68
C ASN A 166 -9.15 -30.11 -10.70
N VAL A 167 -8.75 -28.93 -11.17
CA VAL A 167 -9.50 -28.19 -12.19
C VAL A 167 -8.87 -28.33 -13.58
N GLN A 168 -9.66 -28.76 -14.55
CA GLN A 168 -9.31 -28.71 -15.97
C GLN A 168 -9.83 -27.42 -16.61
N LYS A 169 -8.97 -26.69 -17.33
CA LYS A 169 -9.33 -25.48 -18.08
C LYS A 169 -9.61 -25.82 -19.54
N ARG A 170 -10.72 -25.34 -20.09
CA ARG A 170 -11.03 -25.41 -21.53
C ARG A 170 -11.09 -24.00 -22.11
N LEU A 171 -10.18 -23.72 -23.03
CA LEU A 171 -10.26 -22.54 -23.89
C LEU A 171 -11.16 -22.89 -25.08
N LYS A 172 -12.33 -22.26 -25.19
CA LYS A 172 -13.11 -22.25 -26.43
C LYS A 172 -12.67 -21.09 -27.31
N ASP A 173 -12.78 -21.25 -28.62
CA ASP A 173 -12.47 -20.22 -29.61
C ASP A 173 -13.24 -18.93 -29.30
N ALA A 174 -12.49 -17.84 -29.13
CA ALA A 174 -12.91 -16.54 -28.59
C ALA A 174 -13.97 -15.77 -29.42
N LEU A 175 -14.47 -16.35 -30.51
CA LEU A 175 -15.35 -15.68 -31.45
C LEU A 175 -16.84 -15.74 -31.09
N ASN A 176 -17.28 -16.60 -30.15
CA ASN A 176 -18.71 -16.75 -29.82
C ASN A 176 -19.06 -17.01 -28.34
N SER A 177 -18.10 -17.05 -27.40
CA SER A 177 -18.41 -17.29 -25.98
C SER A 177 -18.41 -16.00 -25.16
N GLN A 178 -19.55 -15.66 -24.54
CA GLN A 178 -19.67 -14.62 -23.49
C GLN A 178 -18.93 -14.99 -22.19
N CYS A 179 -18.23 -16.11 -22.16
CA CYS A 179 -17.57 -16.69 -21.00
C CYS A 179 -16.05 -16.52 -21.10
N GLY A 180 -15.41 -16.11 -20.00
CA GLY A 180 -13.96 -15.90 -19.94
C GLY A 180 -13.16 -17.22 -20.02
N ILE A 181 -13.39 -18.15 -19.08
CA ILE A 181 -12.79 -19.49 -19.08
C ILE A 181 -13.85 -20.52 -18.64
N GLU A 182 -13.96 -21.63 -19.37
CA GLU A 182 -14.73 -22.80 -18.94
C GLU A 182 -13.87 -23.69 -18.06
N TYR A 183 -14.35 -23.96 -16.85
CA TYR A 183 -13.72 -24.83 -15.88
C TYR A 183 -14.50 -26.13 -15.76
N ARG A 184 -13.77 -27.24 -15.66
CA ARG A 184 -14.30 -28.58 -15.38
C ARG A 184 -13.68 -29.13 -14.11
N VAL A 185 -14.51 -29.51 -13.15
CA VAL A 185 -14.06 -30.03 -11.84
C VAL A 185 -14.71 -31.40 -11.57
N PRO A 186 -13.93 -32.48 -11.39
CA PRO A 186 -14.45 -33.76 -10.97
C PRO A 186 -14.85 -33.72 -9.49
N ILE A 187 -15.98 -34.33 -9.16
CA ILE A 187 -16.53 -34.36 -7.81
C ILE A 187 -16.64 -35.82 -7.35
N LEU A 188 -16.10 -36.09 -6.16
CA LEU A 188 -16.28 -37.35 -5.45
C LEU A 188 -17.47 -37.20 -4.51
N LEU A 189 -18.56 -37.91 -4.78
CA LEU A 189 -19.75 -37.92 -3.94
C LEU A 189 -19.74 -39.19 -3.09
N GLU A 190 -19.73 -39.04 -1.76
CA GLU A 190 -19.64 -40.17 -0.81
C GLU A 190 -20.93 -41.01 -0.77
N ASN A 191 -22.10 -40.42 -1.04
CA ASN A 191 -23.39 -41.12 -1.11
C ASN A 191 -23.88 -41.26 -2.56
N LYS A 192 -23.54 -42.38 -3.20
CA LYS A 192 -23.95 -42.72 -4.58
C LYS A 192 -25.45 -43.00 -4.76
N SER A 193 -26.19 -43.22 -3.67
CA SER A 193 -27.60 -43.63 -3.68
C SER A 193 -28.60 -42.48 -3.91
N ASP A 194 -28.19 -41.24 -3.72
CA ASP A 194 -29.09 -40.06 -3.79
C ASP A 194 -29.06 -39.35 -5.15
N PHE A 195 -28.13 -39.72 -6.05
CA PHE A 195 -27.96 -39.07 -7.35
C PHE A 195 -28.57 -39.93 -8.47
N PRO A 196 -29.75 -39.56 -8.98
CA PRO A 196 -30.34 -40.29 -10.09
C PRO A 196 -29.46 -40.17 -11.35
N ASN A 197 -29.37 -41.26 -12.14
CA ASN A 197 -28.63 -41.35 -13.42
C ASN A 197 -29.22 -40.39 -14.47
N LEU A 198 -29.08 -39.07 -14.27
CA LEU A 198 -29.68 -38.05 -15.12
C LEU A 198 -28.63 -37.25 -15.88
N SER A 199 -28.96 -37.00 -17.14
CA SER A 199 -28.31 -36.03 -17.98
C SER A 199 -28.65 -34.61 -17.51
N MET A 200 -27.63 -33.95 -16.97
CA MET A 200 -27.51 -32.50 -16.75
C MET A 200 -28.44 -31.89 -15.68
N MET A 201 -27.84 -31.26 -14.67
CA MET A 201 -28.54 -30.48 -13.63
C MET A 201 -27.85 -29.12 -13.47
N LYS A 202 -28.64 -28.05 -13.32
CA LYS A 202 -28.11 -26.70 -13.09
C LYS A 202 -27.85 -26.47 -11.61
N CYS A 203 -26.70 -25.89 -11.32
CA CYS A 203 -26.22 -25.61 -9.98
C CYS A 203 -25.73 -24.17 -9.86
N GLN A 204 -25.91 -23.59 -8.68
CA GLN A 204 -25.33 -22.31 -8.28
C GLN A 204 -24.16 -22.57 -7.33
N ILE A 205 -22.98 -22.05 -7.66
CA ILE A 205 -21.80 -22.17 -6.79
C ILE A 205 -21.73 -20.94 -5.87
N THR A 206 -21.54 -21.18 -4.58
CA THR A 206 -21.18 -20.17 -3.58
C THR A 206 -19.83 -20.51 -2.96
N CYS A 207 -19.17 -19.51 -2.40
CA CYS A 207 -17.84 -19.65 -1.81
C CYS A 207 -17.90 -19.33 -0.33
N SER A 208 -17.06 -20.01 0.44
CA SER A 208 -16.82 -19.72 1.86
C SER A 208 -16.34 -18.28 2.11
N ILE A 209 -15.69 -17.67 1.10
CA ILE A 209 -15.35 -16.24 1.10
C ILE A 209 -16.08 -15.58 -0.09
N PRO A 210 -17.17 -14.83 0.14
CA PRO A 210 -18.03 -14.29 -0.91
C PRO A 210 -17.28 -13.44 -1.94
N PHE A 211 -16.24 -12.75 -1.48
CA PHE A 211 -15.38 -11.91 -2.28
C PHE A 211 -14.64 -12.67 -3.41
N PHE A 212 -14.45 -13.99 -3.29
CA PHE A 212 -13.76 -14.78 -4.30
C PHE A 212 -14.70 -15.50 -5.29
N CYS A 213 -16.02 -15.35 -5.14
CA CYS A 213 -17.05 -16.03 -5.93
C CYS A 213 -17.68 -15.15 -7.01
N HIS A 214 -16.89 -14.31 -7.68
CA HIS A 214 -17.42 -13.41 -8.69
C HIS A 214 -17.40 -14.03 -10.08
N GLY A 215 -18.59 -14.25 -10.65
CA GLY A 215 -18.78 -14.57 -12.06
C GLY A 215 -18.51 -13.37 -12.96
N ILE A 216 -19.13 -13.35 -14.14
CA ILE A 216 -18.99 -12.22 -15.08
C ILE A 216 -19.66 -10.99 -14.46
N ARG A 217 -19.02 -9.82 -14.55
CA ARG A 217 -19.58 -8.55 -14.08
C ARG A 217 -20.82 -8.15 -14.90
N TYR A 218 -21.80 -7.52 -14.26
CA TYR A 218 -22.97 -7.00 -14.99
C TYR A 218 -22.54 -5.92 -16.01
N GLN A 219 -23.30 -5.80 -17.10
CA GLN A 219 -23.09 -4.76 -18.11
C GLN A 219 -23.11 -3.35 -17.47
N LYS A 220 -22.32 -2.43 -18.04
CA LYS A 220 -22.20 -1.01 -17.64
C LYS A 220 -21.56 -0.75 -16.26
N GLN A 221 -20.99 -1.74 -15.60
CA GLN A 221 -20.26 -1.51 -14.33
C GLN A 221 -18.85 -0.90 -14.49
N ILE A 222 -18.39 -0.67 -15.73
CA ILE A 222 -17.11 0.02 -15.97
C ILE A 222 -17.06 1.42 -15.36
N ILE A 223 -18.22 2.08 -15.22
CA ILE A 223 -18.30 3.38 -14.57
C ILE A 223 -17.90 3.32 -13.09
N TYR A 224 -18.24 2.23 -12.39
CA TYR A 224 -17.83 2.03 -11.00
C TYR A 224 -16.32 1.78 -10.92
N VAL A 225 -15.76 0.96 -11.81
CA VAL A 225 -14.30 0.74 -11.89
C VAL A 225 -13.56 2.07 -12.08
N VAL A 226 -14.01 2.89 -13.04
CA VAL A 226 -13.44 4.22 -13.28
C VAL A 226 -13.59 5.12 -12.06
N LEU A 227 -14.76 5.11 -11.40
CA LEU A 227 -14.99 5.92 -10.21
C LEU A 227 -14.09 5.50 -9.03
N TYR A 228 -13.94 4.19 -8.78
CA TYR A 228 -12.98 3.66 -7.80
C TYR A 228 -11.55 4.10 -8.12
N ALA A 229 -11.13 3.98 -9.39
CA ALA A 229 -9.79 4.39 -9.82
C ALA A 229 -9.57 5.90 -9.62
N VAL A 230 -10.54 6.74 -10.01
CA VAL A 230 -10.44 8.19 -9.86
C VAL A 230 -10.36 8.60 -8.39
N LEU A 231 -11.24 8.08 -7.53
CA LEU A 231 -11.21 8.38 -6.09
C LEU A 231 -9.93 7.88 -5.42
N TYR A 232 -9.45 6.69 -5.82
CA TYR A 232 -8.18 6.13 -5.36
C TYR A 232 -7.00 7.03 -5.75
N ILE A 233 -6.92 7.45 -7.02
CA ILE A 233 -5.85 8.30 -7.54
C ILE A 233 -5.89 9.68 -6.86
N ILE A 234 -7.05 10.30 -6.74
CA ILE A 234 -7.21 11.60 -6.07
C ILE A 234 -6.83 11.49 -4.60
N GLY A 235 -7.43 10.55 -3.86
CA GLY A 235 -7.19 10.39 -2.42
C GLY A 235 -5.72 10.10 -2.12
N TYR A 236 -5.12 9.15 -2.84
CA TYR A 236 -3.73 8.77 -2.60
C TYR A 236 -2.74 9.85 -3.05
N SER A 237 -2.95 10.50 -4.20
CA SER A 237 -2.05 11.57 -4.65
C SER A 237 -2.04 12.77 -3.69
N LEU A 238 -3.19 13.14 -3.14
CA LEU A 238 -3.30 14.19 -2.13
C LEU A 238 -2.69 13.77 -0.79
N LEU A 239 -2.83 12.51 -0.39
CA LEU A 239 -2.15 11.94 0.77
C LEU A 239 -0.62 11.97 0.60
N ALA A 240 -0.11 11.64 -0.59
CA ALA A 240 1.32 11.73 -0.91
C ALA A 240 1.82 13.18 -0.87
N ALA A 241 1.03 14.12 -1.37
CA ALA A 241 1.34 15.55 -1.31
C ALA A 241 1.33 16.06 0.15
N ALA A 242 0.38 15.62 0.97
CA ALA A 242 0.34 15.93 2.39
C ALA A 242 1.60 15.40 3.09
N ASN A 243 2.05 14.17 2.81
CA ASN A 243 3.29 13.63 3.37
C ASN A 243 4.51 14.51 3.03
N ALA A 244 4.65 14.92 1.76
CA ALA A 244 5.72 15.82 1.34
C ALA A 244 5.65 17.19 2.05
N MET A 245 4.45 17.77 2.15
CA MET A 245 4.23 19.03 2.86
C MET A 245 4.48 18.92 4.37
N GLY A 246 4.13 17.80 5.00
CA GLY A 246 4.41 17.51 6.40
C GLY A 246 5.91 17.53 6.71
N ALA A 247 6.75 17.09 5.78
CA ALA A 247 8.20 17.24 5.91
C ALA A 247 8.60 18.73 5.87
N SER A 248 8.08 19.51 4.93
CA SER A 248 8.32 20.96 4.83
C SER A 248 7.87 21.72 6.10
N ILE A 249 6.72 21.37 6.67
CA ILE A 249 6.23 21.92 7.94
C ILE A 249 7.22 21.61 9.06
N GLY A 250 7.69 20.37 9.15
CA GLY A 250 8.70 19.99 10.15
C GLY A 250 9.99 20.80 10.03
N PHE A 251 10.52 20.96 8.82
CA PHE A 251 11.71 21.78 8.61
C PHE A 251 11.48 23.27 8.94
N ALA A 252 10.30 23.81 8.62
CA ALA A 252 9.96 25.19 8.92
C ALA A 252 9.74 25.44 10.42
N SER A 253 9.24 24.45 11.15
CA SER A 253 8.96 24.54 12.59
C SER A 253 10.17 24.26 13.48
N LEU A 254 11.28 23.74 12.91
CA LEU A 254 12.47 23.40 13.67
C LEU A 254 13.57 24.48 13.57
N PRO A 255 14.28 24.76 14.68
CA PRO A 255 15.38 25.73 14.68
C PRO A 255 16.60 25.21 13.91
N ARG A 256 16.77 23.89 13.83
CA ARG A 256 17.86 23.23 13.11
C ARG A 256 17.35 21.99 12.37
N ALA A 257 17.83 21.80 11.14
CA ALA A 257 17.42 20.69 10.27
C ALA A 257 17.85 19.30 10.80
N ASP A 258 18.93 19.22 11.58
CA ASP A 258 19.44 17.97 12.17
C ASP A 258 18.46 17.35 13.19
N LEU A 259 17.54 18.15 13.73
CA LEU A 259 16.50 17.69 14.66
C LEU A 259 15.31 17.03 13.95
N PHE A 260 15.19 17.16 12.63
CA PHE A 260 14.06 16.64 11.86
C PHE A 260 13.85 15.14 12.07
N GLY A 261 14.93 14.35 11.95
CA GLY A 261 14.87 12.90 12.15
C GLY A 261 14.31 12.50 13.52
N LYS A 262 14.67 13.24 14.58
CA LYS A 262 14.19 12.96 15.96
C LYS A 262 12.68 13.21 16.12
N GLN A 263 12.11 14.12 15.32
CA GLN A 263 10.67 14.34 15.30
C GLN A 263 9.97 13.34 14.39
N ARG A 264 10.54 13.07 13.21
CA ARG A 264 9.97 12.18 12.19
C ARG A 264 9.83 10.73 12.65
N VAL A 265 10.72 10.24 13.53
CA VAL A 265 10.63 8.91 14.16
C VAL A 265 9.26 8.66 14.80
N TRP A 266 8.63 9.69 15.40
CA TRP A 266 7.30 9.54 16.01
C TRP A 266 6.20 9.21 15.00
N GLY A 267 6.39 9.59 13.73
CA GLY A 267 5.50 9.17 12.66
C GLY A 267 5.58 7.66 12.41
N THR A 268 6.79 7.10 12.33
CA THR A 268 7.00 5.66 12.14
C THR A 268 6.44 4.84 13.30
N ILE A 269 6.60 5.34 14.53
CA ILE A 269 6.00 4.73 15.73
C ILE A 269 4.47 4.70 15.61
N GLY A 270 3.84 5.84 15.26
CA GLY A 270 2.39 5.93 15.09
C GLY A 270 1.86 5.01 14.00
N PHE A 271 2.53 4.99 12.84
CA PHE A 271 2.19 4.11 11.71
C PHE A 271 2.17 2.64 12.14
N GLY A 272 3.25 2.14 12.76
CA GLY A 272 3.36 0.73 13.12
C GLY A 272 2.33 0.30 14.16
N ILE A 273 2.14 1.09 15.23
CA ILE A 273 1.18 0.78 16.31
C ILE A 273 -0.25 0.76 15.76
N ILE A 274 -0.61 1.75 14.93
CA ILE A 274 -1.97 1.86 14.42
C ILE A 274 -2.25 0.84 13.32
N ALA A 275 -1.31 0.58 12.42
CA ALA A 275 -1.45 -0.51 11.44
C ALA A 275 -1.73 -1.87 12.14
N PHE A 276 -1.00 -2.16 13.23
CA PHE A 276 -1.23 -3.35 14.03
C PHE A 276 -2.61 -3.35 14.71
N THR A 277 -2.93 -2.29 15.47
CA THR A 277 -4.18 -2.25 16.25
C THR A 277 -5.41 -2.23 15.37
N THR A 278 -5.43 -1.47 14.27
CA THR A 278 -6.52 -1.49 13.29
C THR A 278 -6.74 -2.88 12.70
N SER A 279 -5.68 -3.61 12.37
CA SER A 279 -5.79 -4.98 11.87
C SER A 279 -6.43 -5.93 12.89
N ARG A 280 -6.10 -5.78 14.19
CA ARG A 280 -6.71 -6.55 15.28
C ARG A 280 -8.19 -6.19 15.48
N ILE A 281 -8.53 -4.91 15.42
CA ILE A 281 -9.91 -4.42 15.57
C ILE A 281 -10.78 -4.94 14.41
N TYR A 282 -10.26 -4.95 13.19
CA TYR A 282 -10.96 -5.53 12.04
C TYR A 282 -11.37 -6.99 12.26
N GLU A 283 -10.54 -7.80 12.94
CA GLU A 283 -10.91 -9.20 13.22
C GLU A 283 -12.09 -9.36 14.18
N LEU A 284 -12.28 -8.40 15.08
CA LEU A 284 -13.37 -8.39 16.04
C LEU A 284 -14.69 -7.99 15.36
N PHE A 285 -14.67 -6.94 14.54
CA PHE A 285 -15.88 -6.39 13.91
C PHE A 285 -16.18 -6.98 12.53
N ARG A 286 -15.20 -7.62 11.88
CA ARG A 286 -15.29 -8.21 10.53
C ARG A 286 -15.88 -7.26 9.48
N SER A 287 -15.61 -5.95 9.62
CA SER A 287 -16.19 -4.90 8.79
C SER A 287 -15.13 -3.94 8.28
N GLU A 288 -15.18 -3.63 6.98
CA GLU A 288 -14.25 -2.67 6.36
C GLU A 288 -14.50 -1.24 6.82
N TYR A 289 -15.67 -0.95 7.40
CA TYR A 289 -15.99 0.36 7.98
C TYR A 289 -15.07 0.74 9.15
N VAL A 290 -14.44 -0.24 9.81
CA VAL A 290 -13.42 0.02 10.84
C VAL A 290 -12.30 0.91 10.30
N TYR A 291 -11.81 0.62 9.09
CA TYR A 291 -10.71 1.37 8.49
C TYR A 291 -11.10 2.83 8.24
N VAL A 292 -12.24 3.06 7.57
CA VAL A 292 -12.67 4.42 7.23
C VAL A 292 -13.04 5.24 8.48
N ILE A 293 -13.66 4.64 9.49
CA ILE A 293 -14.01 5.33 10.75
C ILE A 293 -12.74 5.73 11.51
N MET A 294 -11.82 4.78 11.74
CA MET A 294 -10.55 5.07 12.43
C MET A 294 -9.72 6.11 11.67
N PHE A 295 -9.67 6.01 10.35
CA PHE A 295 -8.94 6.93 9.50
C PHE A 295 -9.48 8.36 9.60
N ASN A 296 -10.80 8.55 9.47
CA ASN A 296 -11.42 9.86 9.57
C ASN A 296 -11.24 10.45 10.98
N PHE A 297 -11.40 9.63 12.02
CA PHE A 297 -11.21 10.07 13.40
C PHE A 297 -9.77 10.56 13.65
N ILE A 298 -8.76 9.77 13.26
CA ILE A 298 -7.35 10.16 13.44
C ILE A 298 -6.99 11.35 12.54
N THR A 299 -7.54 11.42 11.31
CA THR A 299 -7.35 12.57 10.42
C THR A 299 -7.93 13.85 11.02
N PHE A 300 -9.12 13.78 11.64
CA PHE A 300 -9.71 14.90 12.36
C PHE A 300 -8.82 15.37 13.53
N LEU A 301 -8.30 14.45 14.34
CA LEU A 301 -7.32 14.77 15.38
C LEU A 301 -6.04 15.39 14.81
N THR A 302 -5.60 14.92 13.64
CA THR A 302 -4.43 15.47 12.93
C THR A 302 -4.66 16.91 12.51
N ILE A 303 -5.84 17.25 11.98
CA ILE A 303 -6.21 18.62 11.59
C ILE A 303 -6.17 19.55 12.81
N ILE A 304 -6.72 19.11 13.94
CA ILE A 304 -6.68 19.85 15.21
C ILE A 304 -5.23 20.06 15.63
N ALA A 305 -4.43 19.00 15.74
CA ALA A 305 -3.04 19.07 16.17
C ALA A 305 -2.20 19.98 15.26
N THR A 306 -2.40 19.90 13.95
CA THR A 306 -1.70 20.71 12.95
C THR A 306 -2.03 22.20 13.07
N SER A 307 -3.25 22.53 13.46
CA SER A 307 -3.69 23.92 13.65
C SER A 307 -2.93 24.64 14.78
N PHE A 308 -2.35 23.88 15.72
CA PHE A 308 -1.52 24.40 16.80
C PHE A 308 -0.01 24.35 16.50
N VAL A 309 0.40 23.86 15.32
CA VAL A 309 1.82 23.80 14.96
C VAL A 309 2.35 25.22 14.75
N PRO A 310 3.35 25.65 15.52
CA PRO A 310 3.95 26.97 15.37
C PRO A 310 4.86 26.98 14.14
N ILE A 311 4.52 27.81 13.15
CA ILE A 311 5.41 28.11 12.03
C ILE A 311 6.29 29.28 12.44
N HIS A 312 7.59 29.02 12.59
CA HIS A 312 8.56 30.10 12.63
C HIS A 312 8.84 30.53 11.19
N LYS A 313 8.67 31.82 10.89
CA LYS A 313 9.32 32.39 9.71
C LYS A 313 10.81 32.25 9.93
N HIS A 314 11.44 31.30 9.24
CA HIS A 314 12.89 31.36 9.05
C HIS A 314 13.17 32.67 8.30
N GLU A 315 13.57 33.71 9.03
CA GLU A 315 14.41 34.75 8.44
C GLU A 315 15.68 34.04 7.98
N LYS A 316 15.73 33.69 6.69
CA LYS A 316 16.96 33.20 6.07
C LYS A 316 18.00 34.32 6.14
N LYS A 317 18.74 34.39 7.25
CA LYS A 317 20.03 35.08 7.32
C LYS A 317 21.03 34.28 6.51
N THR A 318 21.09 34.53 5.21
CA THR A 318 22.24 34.15 4.38
C THR A 318 22.42 35.19 3.30
N ASN A 319 23.48 35.99 3.45
CA ASN A 319 24.06 36.89 2.45
C ASN A 319 24.76 36.13 1.29
N GLU A 320 24.50 34.84 1.12
CA GLU A 320 25.04 34.07 0.00
C GLU A 320 24.16 34.26 -1.23
N LYS A 321 24.79 34.63 -2.36
CA LYS A 321 24.15 34.64 -3.68
C LYS A 321 23.57 33.24 -3.92
N LYS A 322 22.26 33.09 -3.73
CA LYS A 322 21.53 31.88 -4.12
C LYS A 322 21.82 31.61 -5.59
N SER A 323 22.45 30.48 -5.87
CA SER A 323 22.48 29.92 -7.22
C SER A 323 21.03 29.76 -7.68
N LYS A 324 20.63 30.50 -8.72
CA LYS A 324 19.35 30.25 -9.39
C LYS A 324 19.50 28.91 -10.10
N LEU A 325 18.53 28.01 -9.91
CA LEU A 325 18.48 26.74 -10.62
C LEU A 325 18.38 27.04 -12.12
N ASN A 326 19.50 26.97 -12.82
CA ASN A 326 19.56 27.12 -14.27
C ASN A 326 19.71 25.74 -14.90
N LEU A 327 19.17 25.58 -16.12
CA LEU A 327 19.30 24.34 -16.89
C LEU A 327 20.78 23.93 -17.07
N SER A 328 21.69 24.92 -17.15
CA SER A 328 23.14 24.69 -17.19
C SER A 328 23.71 24.06 -15.92
N THR A 329 23.16 24.37 -14.74
CA THR A 329 23.57 23.76 -13.46
C THR A 329 23.09 22.31 -13.37
N LEU A 330 21.90 22.00 -13.88
CA LEU A 330 21.41 20.62 -14.00
C LEU A 330 22.25 19.79 -14.98
N ILE A 331 22.60 20.38 -16.13
CA ILE A 331 23.49 19.74 -17.13
C ILE A 331 24.92 19.55 -16.57
N LEU A 332 25.39 20.47 -15.73
CA LEU A 332 26.70 20.33 -15.07
C LEU A 332 26.68 19.20 -14.02
N LEU A 333 25.59 19.11 -13.25
CA LEU A 333 25.38 18.05 -12.26
C LEU A 333 25.26 16.66 -12.92
N SER A 334 24.55 16.56 -14.05
CA SER A 334 24.39 15.28 -14.77
C SER A 334 25.69 14.77 -15.40
N LYS A 335 26.71 15.63 -15.57
CA LYS A 335 28.04 15.24 -16.01
C LYS A 335 28.92 14.66 -14.90
N ASN A 336 28.52 14.79 -13.63
CA ASN A 336 29.27 14.22 -12.52
C ASN A 336 28.89 12.74 -12.32
N ILE A 337 29.89 11.86 -12.39
CA ILE A 337 29.70 10.42 -12.25
C ILE A 337 29.11 10.03 -10.88
N ASP A 338 29.46 10.74 -9.80
CA ASP A 338 28.96 10.45 -8.45
C ASP A 338 27.46 10.76 -8.31
N VAL A 339 27.00 11.81 -9.01
CA VAL A 339 25.58 12.15 -9.12
C VAL A 339 24.86 11.05 -9.89
N MET A 340 25.40 10.63 -11.03
CA MET A 340 24.78 9.59 -11.85
C MET A 340 24.66 8.26 -11.10
N ILE A 341 25.73 7.82 -10.42
CA ILE A 341 25.70 6.63 -9.57
C ILE A 341 24.64 6.75 -8.48
N PHE A 342 24.56 7.91 -7.82
CA PHE A 342 23.56 8.18 -6.79
C PHE A 342 22.12 8.09 -7.34
N LEU A 343 21.84 8.73 -8.48
CA LEU A 343 20.53 8.70 -9.12
C LEU A 343 20.17 7.29 -9.60
N SER A 344 21.13 6.53 -10.13
CA SER A 344 20.92 5.13 -10.53
C SER A 344 20.56 4.23 -9.33
N ILE A 345 21.28 4.33 -8.21
CA ILE A 345 20.95 3.57 -6.99
C ILE A 345 19.54 3.93 -6.49
N THR A 346 19.22 5.21 -6.52
CA THR A 346 17.93 5.76 -6.11
C THR A 346 16.79 5.27 -7.00
N PHE A 347 17.01 5.16 -8.30
CA PHE A 347 16.06 4.60 -9.27
C PHE A 347 15.85 3.09 -9.06
N LEU A 348 16.92 2.32 -8.94
CA LEU A 348 16.85 0.86 -8.69
C LEU A 348 16.15 0.55 -7.36
N TRP A 349 16.36 1.39 -6.34
CA TRP A 349 15.60 1.29 -5.10
C TRP A 349 14.11 1.51 -5.34
N GLY A 350 13.74 2.57 -6.06
CA GLY A 350 12.36 2.84 -6.47
C GLY A 350 11.73 1.61 -7.13
N MET A 351 12.42 0.98 -8.09
CA MET A 351 11.92 -0.23 -8.75
C MET A 351 11.63 -1.36 -7.76
N CYS A 352 12.59 -1.70 -6.89
CA CYS A 352 12.40 -2.74 -5.89
C CYS A 352 11.24 -2.43 -4.94
N TYR A 353 11.13 -1.17 -4.52
CA TYR A 353 10.09 -0.72 -3.60
C TYR A 353 8.70 -0.72 -4.26
N GLY A 354 8.62 -0.34 -5.54
CA GLY A 354 7.41 -0.32 -6.36
C GLY A 354 6.85 -1.71 -6.65
N CYS A 355 7.72 -2.71 -6.83
CA CYS A 355 7.29 -4.10 -6.95
C CYS A 355 6.75 -4.67 -5.63
N LEU A 356 7.24 -4.18 -4.49
CA LEU A 356 6.93 -4.77 -3.20
C LEU A 356 5.73 -4.14 -2.51
N HIS A 357 5.76 -2.84 -2.22
CA HIS A 357 4.79 -2.21 -1.31
C HIS A 357 3.33 -2.25 -1.77
N PRO A 358 2.99 -1.91 -3.04
CA PRO A 358 1.60 -1.92 -3.50
C PRO A 358 0.99 -3.32 -3.52
N TYR A 359 1.80 -4.34 -3.79
CA TYR A 359 1.33 -5.70 -4.06
C TYR A 359 1.48 -6.66 -2.87
N MET A 360 2.27 -6.30 -1.86
CA MET A 360 2.51 -7.14 -0.68
C MET A 360 1.21 -7.59 0.01
N ALA A 361 0.27 -6.67 0.22
CA ALA A 361 -1.02 -6.98 0.85
C ALA A 361 -1.87 -7.94 -0.02
N LEU A 362 -1.85 -7.75 -1.34
CA LEU A 362 -2.56 -8.63 -2.28
C LEU A 362 -1.97 -10.03 -2.30
N TYR A 363 -0.64 -10.13 -2.24
CA TYR A 363 0.10 -11.40 -2.21
C TYR A 363 -0.18 -12.18 -0.92
N VAL A 364 -0.10 -11.53 0.25
CA VAL A 364 -0.44 -12.16 1.52
C VAL A 364 -1.89 -12.63 1.53
N ASP A 365 -2.81 -11.88 0.94
CA ASP A 365 -4.21 -12.28 0.83
C ASP A 365 -4.47 -13.41 -0.17
N GLU A 366 -3.59 -13.62 -1.16
CA GLU A 366 -3.66 -14.79 -2.05
C GLU A 366 -3.16 -16.08 -1.38
N ILE A 367 -2.18 -15.97 -0.47
CA ILE A 367 -1.60 -17.13 0.21
C ILE A 367 -2.35 -17.47 1.50
N ALA A 368 -2.87 -16.46 2.21
CA ALA A 368 -3.41 -16.61 3.55
C ALA A 368 -4.72 -15.83 3.74
N PRO A 369 -5.75 -16.02 2.89
CA PRO A 369 -6.91 -15.13 2.82
C PRO A 369 -7.66 -14.96 4.16
N CYS A 370 -7.69 -16.01 4.98
CA CYS A 370 -8.42 -16.00 6.25
C CYS A 370 -7.75 -15.23 7.38
N GLN A 371 -6.43 -14.99 7.27
CA GLN A 371 -5.60 -14.36 8.31
C GLN A 371 -4.79 -13.17 7.77
N SER A 372 -4.96 -12.84 6.49
CA SER A 372 -4.13 -11.89 5.77
C SER A 372 -4.08 -10.52 6.44
N ARG A 373 -5.21 -10.04 6.97
CA ARG A 373 -5.28 -8.73 7.64
C ARG A 373 -4.38 -8.69 8.88
N SER A 374 -4.40 -9.72 9.74
CA SER A 374 -3.49 -9.79 10.88
C SER A 374 -2.04 -9.87 10.45
N ILE A 375 -1.71 -10.74 9.50
CA ILE A 375 -0.33 -10.93 9.02
C ILE A 375 0.22 -9.62 8.47
N ILE A 376 -0.56 -8.90 7.64
CA ILE A 376 -0.20 -7.58 7.13
C ILE A 376 0.05 -6.59 8.27
N GLY A 377 -0.83 -6.55 9.28
CA GLY A 377 -0.65 -5.70 10.46
C GLY A 377 0.66 -5.98 11.22
N TYR A 378 0.98 -7.26 11.46
CA TYR A 378 2.24 -7.66 12.08
C TYR A 378 3.46 -7.30 11.23
N MET A 379 3.37 -7.50 9.92
CA MET A 379 4.46 -7.19 8.98
C MET A 379 4.82 -5.69 9.05
N PHE A 380 3.82 -4.82 8.93
CA PHE A 380 4.05 -3.37 9.00
C PHE A 380 4.52 -2.89 10.38
N PHE A 381 4.09 -3.55 11.46
CA PHE A 381 4.60 -3.27 12.80
C PHE A 381 6.10 -3.59 12.93
N ILE A 382 6.52 -4.79 12.51
CA ILE A 382 7.93 -5.18 12.55
C ILE A 382 8.79 -4.33 11.61
N ALA A 383 8.27 -3.98 10.43
CA ALA A 383 8.94 -3.04 9.53
C ALA A 383 9.18 -1.69 10.22
N SER A 384 8.18 -1.16 10.92
CA SER A 384 8.25 0.11 11.66
C SER A 384 9.24 0.06 12.81
N VAL A 385 9.24 -1.03 13.59
CA VAL A 385 10.24 -1.25 14.66
C VAL A 385 11.66 -1.25 14.07
N SER A 386 11.85 -1.94 12.95
CA SER A 386 13.14 -2.04 12.26
C SER A 386 13.60 -0.69 11.71
N GLU A 387 12.69 0.12 11.16
CA GLU A 387 12.95 1.49 10.72
C GLU A 387 13.38 2.40 11.88
N VAL A 388 12.70 2.33 13.03
CA VAL A 388 13.08 3.11 14.22
C VAL A 388 14.50 2.75 14.67
N ILE A 389 14.82 1.46 14.75
CA ILE A 389 16.17 1.00 15.12
C ILE A 389 17.20 1.48 14.09
N ALA A 390 16.88 1.45 12.80
CA ALA A 390 17.74 1.95 11.73
C ALA A 390 18.03 3.44 11.89
N PHE A 391 17.03 4.28 12.16
CA PHE A 391 17.24 5.71 12.36
C PHE A 391 18.18 6.02 13.53
N TYR A 392 18.03 5.34 14.66
CA TYR A 392 18.92 5.53 15.82
C TYR A 392 20.34 4.98 15.61
N SER A 393 20.48 3.86 14.91
CA SER A 393 21.77 3.18 14.69
C SER A 393 22.50 3.62 13.42
N SER A 394 21.84 4.36 12.52
CA SER A 394 22.34 4.77 11.19
C SER A 394 23.77 5.32 11.20
N LYS A 395 24.07 6.28 12.09
CA LYS A 395 25.42 6.85 12.20
C LYS A 395 26.50 5.82 12.52
N ARG A 396 26.19 4.85 13.41
CA ARG A 396 27.13 3.79 13.80
C ARG A 396 27.32 2.80 12.65
N VAL A 397 26.23 2.39 12.02
CA VAL A 397 26.22 1.43 10.92
C VAL A 397 26.97 1.99 9.70
N ILE A 398 26.67 3.22 9.28
CA ILE A 398 27.32 3.85 8.12
C ILE A 398 28.81 4.10 8.40
N LYS A 399 29.18 4.48 9.62
CA LYS A 399 30.60 4.63 10.00
C LYS A 399 31.34 3.29 9.99
N PHE A 400 30.68 2.21 10.43
CA PHE A 400 31.28 0.88 10.52
C PHE A 400 31.42 0.20 9.14
N LEU A 401 30.35 0.19 8.34
CA LEU A 401 30.33 -0.47 7.03
C LEU A 401 30.92 0.41 5.91
N GLY A 402 30.87 1.74 6.07
CA GLY A 402 31.11 2.69 4.99
C GLY A 402 29.90 2.84 4.05
N PRO A 403 29.82 3.95 3.31
CA PRO A 403 28.65 4.26 2.46
C PRO A 403 28.48 3.31 1.27
N ASN A 404 29.57 2.82 0.69
CA ASN A 404 29.52 1.92 -0.47
C ASN A 404 28.99 0.54 -0.10
N LEU A 405 29.53 -0.08 0.95
CA LEU A 405 29.04 -1.37 1.44
C LEU A 405 27.60 -1.26 1.96
N SER A 406 27.27 -0.16 2.66
CA SER A 406 25.89 0.09 3.09
C SER A 406 24.92 0.14 1.91
N SER A 407 25.36 0.67 0.76
CA SER A 407 24.56 0.68 -0.47
C SER A 407 24.34 -0.72 -1.06
N ILE A 408 25.35 -1.59 -1.00
CA ILE A 408 25.24 -2.99 -1.44
C ILE A 408 24.30 -3.80 -0.54
N MET A 409 24.39 -3.60 0.79
CA MET A 409 23.55 -4.30 1.78
C MET A 409 22.05 -4.08 1.57
N ILE A 410 21.65 -2.96 0.97
CA ILE A 410 20.26 -2.66 0.64
C ILE A 410 19.73 -3.63 -0.41
N PHE A 411 20.47 -3.83 -1.50
CA PHE A 411 20.06 -4.73 -2.57
C PHE A 411 20.11 -6.19 -2.11
N LEU A 412 21.07 -6.54 -1.25
CA LEU A 412 21.08 -7.84 -0.57
C LEU A 412 19.83 -8.02 0.29
N ALA A 413 19.42 -7.00 1.06
CA ALA A 413 18.22 -7.04 1.88
C ALA A 413 16.94 -7.22 1.02
N PHE A 414 16.85 -6.53 -0.12
CA PHE A 414 15.77 -6.77 -1.08
C PHE A 414 15.80 -8.19 -1.67
N ALA A 415 16.97 -8.71 -2.04
CA ALA A 415 17.11 -10.06 -2.55
C ALA A 415 16.67 -11.12 -1.54
N VAL A 416 17.07 -10.95 -0.26
CA VAL A 416 16.62 -11.83 0.85
C VAL A 416 15.10 -11.74 1.01
N ARG A 417 14.51 -10.55 0.90
CA ARG A 417 13.07 -10.35 1.06
C ARG A 417 12.26 -10.95 -0.09
N PHE A 418 12.65 -10.71 -1.34
CA PHE A 418 12.02 -11.32 -2.51
C PHE A 418 12.19 -12.84 -2.52
N GLY A 419 13.41 -13.33 -2.25
CA GLY A 419 13.69 -14.74 -2.12
C GLY A 419 12.86 -15.38 -1.01
N GLY A 420 12.75 -14.72 0.15
CA GLY A 420 11.94 -15.18 1.26
C GLY A 420 10.45 -15.28 0.91
N TYR A 421 9.87 -14.27 0.25
CA TYR A 421 8.47 -14.34 -0.19
C TYR A 421 8.22 -15.45 -1.23
N TYR A 422 9.20 -15.75 -2.07
CA TYR A 422 9.09 -16.78 -3.10
C TYR A 422 9.24 -18.20 -2.51
N PHE A 423 10.32 -18.43 -1.76
CA PHE A 423 10.71 -19.76 -1.27
C PHE A 423 9.96 -20.20 -0.02
N ILE A 424 9.56 -19.29 0.87
CA ILE A 424 8.94 -19.67 2.14
C ILE A 424 7.44 -19.94 1.92
N PRO A 425 6.95 -21.15 2.21
CA PRO A 425 5.55 -21.50 2.00
C PRO A 425 4.63 -20.86 3.03
N GLU A 426 5.03 -20.82 4.30
CA GLU A 426 4.15 -20.37 5.38
C GLU A 426 4.19 -18.84 5.54
N PRO A 427 3.02 -18.17 5.48
CA PRO A 427 2.93 -16.71 5.44
C PRO A 427 3.38 -16.02 6.74
N TYR A 428 3.37 -16.73 7.87
CA TYR A 428 3.83 -16.18 9.15
C TYR A 428 5.32 -15.85 9.16
N TYR A 429 6.12 -16.56 8.39
CA TYR A 429 7.56 -16.28 8.27
C TYR A 429 7.86 -15.04 7.43
N PHE A 430 6.86 -14.42 6.81
CA PHE A 430 7.04 -13.10 6.19
C PHE A 430 7.27 -12.00 7.24
N ILE A 431 6.76 -12.19 8.47
CA ILE A 431 6.93 -11.23 9.56
C ILE A 431 8.41 -11.01 9.93
N PRO A 432 9.23 -12.04 10.22
CA PRO A 432 10.66 -11.81 10.48
C PRO A 432 11.42 -11.29 9.25
N LEU A 433 10.99 -11.59 8.02
CA LEU A 433 11.61 -10.99 6.82
C LEU A 433 11.46 -9.47 6.79
N GLU A 434 10.43 -8.91 7.42
CA GLU A 434 10.25 -7.45 7.52
C GLU A 434 11.37 -6.76 8.28
N THR A 435 12.17 -7.49 9.07
CA THR A 435 13.36 -6.92 9.71
C THR A 435 14.38 -6.39 8.70
N THR A 436 14.40 -6.93 7.49
CA THR A 436 15.21 -6.43 6.36
C THR A 436 14.86 -4.99 5.97
N HIS A 437 13.67 -4.51 6.34
CA HIS A 437 13.24 -3.12 6.16
C HIS A 437 14.20 -2.11 6.81
N PHE A 438 14.95 -2.55 7.83
CA PHE A 438 16.07 -1.82 8.40
C PHE A 438 17.02 -1.26 7.31
N PHE A 439 17.42 -2.09 6.35
CA PHE A 439 18.26 -1.68 5.23
C PHE A 439 17.43 -1.15 4.06
N CYS A 440 16.36 -1.85 3.68
CA CYS A 440 15.56 -1.50 2.50
C CYS A 440 14.96 -0.09 2.54
N PHE A 441 14.70 0.45 3.74
CA PHE A 441 14.17 1.80 3.90
C PHE A 441 14.97 2.61 4.93
N GLY A 442 15.17 2.11 6.14
CA GLY A 442 15.73 2.88 7.26
C GLY A 442 17.13 3.47 7.00
N ILE A 443 18.14 2.63 6.75
CA ILE A 443 19.52 3.07 6.48
C ILE A 443 19.60 3.83 5.16
N LEU A 444 18.91 3.36 4.12
CA LEU A 444 18.96 3.98 2.81
C LEU A 444 18.39 5.41 2.81
N TYR A 445 17.28 5.63 3.52
CA TYR A 445 16.67 6.95 3.65
C TYR A 445 17.67 7.97 4.21
N VAL A 446 18.45 7.57 5.22
CA VAL A 446 19.50 8.41 5.83
C VAL A 446 20.65 8.65 4.85
N LEU A 447 21.10 7.61 4.13
CA LEU A 447 22.16 7.73 3.13
C LEU A 447 21.78 8.70 2.00
N ILE A 448 20.53 8.63 1.53
CA ILE A 448 20.05 9.50 0.45
C ILE A 448 19.96 10.95 0.91
N ALA A 449 19.43 11.19 2.11
CA ALA A 449 19.40 12.53 2.68
C ALA A 449 20.82 13.13 2.80
N GLN A 450 21.78 12.35 3.33
CA GLN A 450 23.17 12.80 3.47
C GLN A 450 23.86 13.02 2.12
N LYS A 451 23.71 12.09 1.17
CA LYS A 451 24.37 12.16 -0.13
C LYS A 451 23.78 13.28 -1.00
N ALA A 452 22.47 13.50 -0.95
CA ALA A 452 21.83 14.64 -1.60
C ALA A 452 22.35 15.98 -1.04
N ASP A 453 22.59 16.08 0.26
CA ASP A 453 23.15 17.30 0.86
C ASP A 453 24.61 17.55 0.47
N LEU A 454 25.43 16.49 0.39
CA LEU A 454 26.84 16.59 0.01
C LEU A 454 27.05 16.98 -1.46
N ILE A 455 26.19 16.49 -2.34
CA ILE A 455 26.31 16.70 -3.79
C ILE A 455 25.71 18.05 -4.22
N ALA A 456 24.77 18.57 -3.45
CA ALA A 456 24.04 19.77 -3.84
C ALA A 456 24.93 21.02 -3.84
N PRO A 457 24.88 21.85 -4.91
CA PRO A 457 25.51 23.17 -4.91
C PRO A 457 24.93 24.05 -3.79
N SER A 458 25.71 25.04 -3.34
CA SER A 458 25.30 25.97 -2.27
C SER A 458 23.91 26.56 -2.55
N GLY A 459 22.97 26.26 -1.65
CA GLY A 459 21.58 26.71 -1.74
C GLY A 459 20.60 25.81 -2.51
N LEU A 460 21.01 24.64 -3.02
CA LEU A 460 20.18 23.72 -3.81
C LEU A 460 19.92 22.34 -3.17
N SER A 461 20.29 22.11 -1.91
CA SER A 461 20.14 20.80 -1.25
C SER A 461 18.70 20.29 -1.19
N SER A 462 17.74 21.16 -0.88
CA SER A 462 16.30 20.81 -0.90
C SER A 462 15.81 20.39 -2.29
N THR A 463 16.35 21.00 -3.35
CA THR A 463 15.98 20.66 -4.74
C THR A 463 16.51 19.28 -5.12
N LEU A 464 17.77 18.98 -4.78
CA LEU A 464 18.36 17.68 -5.08
C LEU A 464 17.71 16.55 -4.28
N GLN A 465 17.37 16.81 -3.01
CA GLN A 465 16.54 15.90 -2.20
C GLN A 465 15.17 15.66 -2.87
N GLY A 466 14.52 16.71 -3.37
CA GLY A 466 13.23 16.60 -4.08
C GLY A 466 13.32 15.75 -5.36
N ILE A 467 14.37 15.94 -6.16
CA ILE A 467 14.62 15.12 -7.37
C ILE A 467 14.82 13.64 -6.98
N ALA A 468 15.65 13.37 -5.97
CA ALA A 468 15.90 12.01 -5.51
C ALA A 468 14.59 11.33 -5.06
N HIS A 469 13.79 11.98 -4.22
CA HIS A 469 12.50 11.44 -3.77
C HIS A 469 11.48 11.27 -4.91
N GLY A 470 11.50 12.15 -5.91
CA GLY A 470 10.67 12.03 -7.12
C GLY A 470 11.04 10.81 -7.97
N ILE A 471 12.33 10.48 -8.05
CA ILE A 471 12.81 9.27 -8.72
C ILE A 471 12.39 8.02 -7.94
N ILE A 472 12.53 8.02 -6.60
CA ILE A 472 12.19 6.86 -5.76
C ILE A 472 10.70 6.58 -5.79
N HIS A 473 9.90 7.59 -5.46
CA HIS A 473 8.47 7.39 -5.20
C HIS A 473 7.60 7.57 -6.45
N GLY A 474 8.13 8.24 -7.47
CA GLY A 474 7.49 8.42 -8.79
C GLY A 474 8.09 7.47 -9.82
N LEU A 475 9.12 7.93 -10.56
CA LEU A 475 9.61 7.28 -11.78
C LEU A 475 10.01 5.82 -11.59
N GLY A 476 10.72 5.48 -10.51
CA GLY A 476 11.14 4.11 -10.24
C GLY A 476 9.99 3.18 -9.84
N ASN A 477 8.85 3.72 -9.40
CA ASN A 477 7.69 2.92 -8.98
C ASN A 477 6.67 2.68 -10.10
N ILE A 478 6.84 3.31 -11.28
CA ILE A 478 6.02 3.09 -12.48
C ILE A 478 6.40 1.74 -13.07
#